data_AF-A0A7S2D1X7-F1
#
_entry.id   AF-A0A7S2D1X7-F1
#
_cell.length_a   1.000
_cell.length_b   1.000
_cell.length_c   1.000
_cell.angle_alpha   90.00
_cell.angle_beta   90.00
_cell.angle_gamma   90.00
#
_symmetry.space_group_name_H-M   'P 1'
#
loop_
_entity.id
_entity.type
_entity.pdbx_description
1 polymer ?
#
loop_
_entity_poly.entity_id
_entity_poly.type
_entity_poly.pdbx_seq_one_letter_code
_entity_poly.pdbx_strand_id
1 'polypeptide(L)'
;KCASPKFDERFTGYGKNKIQHLYHMRWEGFKFGVFPRGFITHVPHPISKAKEMWHANNRSKMNHREKMDRLYAQFCDEIKESSAFDDSPPTPICRGGHVKKTTHQKKKGA
;
A
#
# COMPACT_ATOMS: atom_id res chain seq x y z
N LYS A 1 -3.96 -19.05 14.69
CA LYS A 1 -2.72 -18.27 14.44
C LYS A 1 -2.81 -16.97 15.25
N CYS A 2 -1.95 -16.74 16.25
CA CYS A 2 -2.07 -15.58 17.16
C CYS A 2 -1.00 -14.49 16.99
N ALA A 3 -0.14 -14.57 15.97
CA ALA A 3 0.88 -13.57 15.71
C ALA A 3 0.68 -12.96 14.32
N SER A 4 0.84 -11.64 14.19
CA SER A 4 0.91 -10.97 12.90
C SER A 4 2.08 -11.51 12.09
N PRO A 5 1.97 -11.57 10.74
CA PRO A 5 3.10 -11.97 9.90
C PRO A 5 4.32 -11.07 10.16
N LYS A 6 5.52 -11.61 9.99
CA LYS A 6 6.75 -10.81 10.15
C LYS A 6 6.89 -9.81 8.99
N PHE A 7 7.61 -8.71 9.24
CA PHE A 7 8.07 -7.84 8.17
C PHE A 7 9.12 -8.58 7.34
N ASP A 8 9.06 -8.40 6.02
CA ASP A 8 10.09 -8.89 5.12
C ASP A 8 11.24 -7.86 5.03
N GLU A 9 12.39 -8.24 5.57
CA GLU A 9 13.58 -7.40 5.69
C GLU A 9 14.26 -7.13 4.33
N ARG A 10 13.88 -7.82 3.25
CA ARG A 10 14.34 -7.50 1.89
C ARG A 10 13.87 -6.12 1.44
N PHE A 11 12.73 -5.64 1.98
CA PHE A 11 12.22 -4.30 1.72
C PHE A 11 12.96 -3.27 2.57
N THR A 12 13.69 -2.38 1.89
CA THR A 12 14.52 -1.36 2.53
C THR A 12 14.18 0.03 2.03
N GLY A 13 14.49 1.04 2.83
CA GLY A 13 14.22 2.43 2.46
C GLY A 13 12.75 2.83 2.63
N TYR A 14 12.20 3.51 1.63
CA TYR A 14 10.86 4.12 1.68
C TYR A 14 9.89 3.42 0.71
N GLY A 15 8.59 3.62 0.88
CA GLY A 15 7.57 3.28 -0.12
C GLY A 15 6.92 1.90 0.01
N LYS A 16 7.71 0.82 0.20
CA LYS A 16 7.18 -0.56 0.16
C LYS A 16 6.93 -1.25 1.49
N ASN A 17 7.59 -0.83 2.57
CA ASN A 17 7.58 -1.54 3.86
C ASN A 17 6.17 -1.72 4.45
N LYS A 18 5.36 -0.65 4.42
CA LYS A 18 3.99 -0.67 4.96
C LYS A 18 3.01 -1.43 4.05
N ILE A 19 3.18 -1.32 2.73
CA ILE A 19 2.24 -1.93 1.79
C ILE A 19 2.44 -3.43 1.64
N GLN A 20 3.70 -3.93 1.69
CA GLN A 20 3.97 -5.37 1.69
C GLN A 20 3.36 -6.04 2.93
N HIS A 21 3.51 -5.41 4.10
CA HIS A 21 2.99 -5.96 5.35
C HIS A 21 1.45 -5.96 5.35
N LEU A 22 0.84 -4.89 4.85
CA LEU A 22 -0.61 -4.83 4.65
C LEU A 22 -1.11 -5.92 3.69
N TYR A 23 -0.39 -6.16 2.59
CA TYR A 23 -0.72 -7.22 1.64
C TYR A 23 -0.67 -8.60 2.30
N HIS A 24 0.40 -8.91 3.03
CA HIS A 24 0.54 -10.17 3.78
C HIS A 24 -0.59 -10.34 4.79
N MET A 25 -0.88 -9.32 5.61
CA MET A 25 -1.97 -9.39 6.58
C MET A 25 -3.35 -9.64 5.93
N ARG A 26 -3.63 -8.99 4.78
CA ARG A 26 -4.88 -9.27 4.04
C ARG A 26 -4.95 -10.72 3.59
N TRP A 27 -3.84 -11.25 3.11
CA TRP A 27 -3.68 -12.64 2.74
C TRP A 27 -3.56 -13.59 3.92
N GLU A 28 -3.51 -13.13 5.17
CA GLU A 28 -3.64 -13.99 6.37
C GLU A 28 -5.03 -13.86 7.02
N GLY A 29 -5.98 -13.19 6.35
CA GLY A 29 -7.36 -13.04 6.83
C GLY A 29 -7.57 -11.93 7.86
N PHE A 30 -6.60 -11.04 8.06
CA PHE A 30 -6.75 -9.90 8.98
C PHE A 30 -7.78 -8.90 8.44
N LYS A 31 -8.66 -8.41 9.31
CA LYS A 31 -9.66 -7.38 9.00
C LYS A 31 -9.20 -6.02 9.51
N PHE A 32 -9.31 -5.00 8.66
CA PHE A 32 -8.94 -3.63 9.00
C PHE A 32 -10.20 -2.81 9.27
N GLY A 33 -10.21 -2.11 10.40
CA GLY A 33 -11.25 -1.15 10.77
C GLY A 33 -10.70 0.27 10.77
N VAL A 34 -11.56 1.23 10.46
CA VAL A 34 -11.29 2.65 10.72
C VAL A 34 -11.91 2.98 12.07
N PHE A 35 -11.18 3.69 12.93
CA PHE A 35 -11.68 4.09 14.24
C PHE A 35 -12.24 5.53 14.15
N PRO A 36 -13.56 5.73 14.09
CA PRO A 36 -14.15 7.03 13.72
C PRO A 36 -14.06 8.07 14.84
N ARG A 37 -13.85 7.64 16.09
CA ARG A 37 -13.85 8.50 17.28
C ARG A 37 -12.47 8.69 17.89
N GLY A 38 -11.41 8.28 17.19
CA GLY A 38 -10.03 8.56 17.60
C GLY A 38 -9.24 9.11 16.41
N PHE A 39 -8.30 9.98 16.71
CA PHE A 39 -7.46 10.63 15.72
C PHE A 39 -5.99 10.50 16.11
N ILE A 40 -5.14 10.53 15.10
CA ILE A 40 -3.69 10.59 15.25
C ILE A 40 -3.27 11.89 14.59
N THR A 41 -2.55 12.74 15.32
CA THR A 41 -2.01 13.98 14.77
C THR A 41 -0.66 13.70 14.14
N HIS A 42 -0.53 13.94 12.84
CA HIS A 42 0.77 13.97 12.17
C HIS A 42 1.38 15.36 12.34
N VAL A 43 2.53 15.44 13.01
CA VAL A 43 3.28 16.68 13.16
C VAL A 43 4.08 16.92 11.88
N PRO A 44 3.96 18.09 11.23
CA PRO A 44 4.79 18.42 10.07
C PRO A 44 6.27 18.27 10.39
N HIS A 45 6.99 17.57 9.54
CA HIS A 45 8.43 17.36 9.66
C HIS A 45 9.08 17.43 8.27
N PRO A 46 10.38 17.75 8.19
CA PRO A 46 11.10 17.72 6.93
C PRO A 46 11.00 16.37 6.23
N ILE A 47 11.13 16.39 4.90
CA ILE A 47 11.16 15.18 4.10
C ILE A 47 12.43 14.40 4.46
N SER A 48 12.29 13.11 4.77
CA SER A 48 13.45 12.26 5.03
C SER A 48 14.26 12.03 3.76
N LYS A 49 15.58 11.90 3.88
CA LYS A 49 16.49 11.52 2.78
C LYS A 49 16.04 10.26 2.03
N ALA A 50 15.47 9.27 2.74
CA ALA A 50 14.93 8.06 2.13
C ALA A 50 13.74 8.33 1.19
N LYS A 51 12.88 9.29 1.56
CA LYS A 51 11.76 9.74 0.73
C LYS A 51 12.25 10.58 -0.45
N GLU A 52 13.26 11.42 -0.25
CA GLU A 52 13.90 12.15 -1.37
C GLU A 52 14.49 11.19 -2.40
N MET A 53 15.27 10.19 -1.95
CA MET A 53 15.82 9.15 -2.82
C MET A 53 14.75 8.32 -3.54
N TRP A 54 13.60 8.08 -2.89
CA TRP A 54 12.46 7.40 -3.52
C TRP A 54 11.84 8.21 -4.66
N HIS A 55 11.86 9.55 -4.56
CA HIS A 55 11.35 10.45 -5.59
C HIS A 55 12.40 10.86 -6.63
N ALA A 56 13.69 10.63 -6.37
CA ALA A 56 14.77 10.95 -7.28
C ALA A 56 14.73 10.05 -8.53
N ASN A 57 14.36 10.64 -9.67
CA ASN A 57 14.37 9.97 -10.97
C ASN A 57 15.79 9.95 -11.56
N ASN A 58 16.63 9.03 -11.12
CA ASN A 58 17.89 8.77 -11.81
C ASN A 58 17.65 7.83 -12.99
N ARG A 59 17.54 8.39 -14.20
CA ARG A 59 17.30 7.62 -15.46
C ARG A 59 18.48 6.74 -15.89
N SER A 60 19.66 6.90 -15.29
CA SER A 60 20.91 6.23 -15.71
C SER A 60 21.27 4.97 -14.93
N LYS A 61 20.58 4.66 -13.83
CA LYS A 61 20.75 3.43 -13.04
C LYS A 61 19.39 2.96 -12.58
N MET A 62 19.18 1.64 -12.50
CA MET A 62 17.96 1.09 -11.89
C MET A 62 17.80 1.71 -10.50
N ASN A 63 16.77 2.53 -10.34
CA ASN A 63 16.63 3.30 -9.12
C ASN A 63 16.13 2.35 -8.00
N HIS A 64 16.44 2.69 -6.75
CA HIS A 64 16.06 1.87 -5.59
C HIS A 64 14.56 1.54 -5.58
N ARG A 65 13.73 2.46 -6.07
CA ARG A 65 12.29 2.27 -6.23
C ARG A 65 11.94 1.13 -7.19
N GLU A 66 12.51 1.08 -8.39
CA GLU A 66 12.28 0.00 -9.36
C GLU A 66 12.68 -1.36 -8.79
N LYS A 67 13.80 -1.41 -8.04
CA LYS A 67 14.23 -2.63 -7.35
C LYS A 67 13.17 -3.08 -6.34
N MET A 68 12.65 -2.15 -5.54
CA MET A 68 11.60 -2.44 -4.55
C MET A 68 10.25 -2.76 -5.21
N ASP A 69 9.93 -2.18 -6.37
CA ASP A 69 8.74 -2.50 -7.16
C ASP A 69 8.80 -3.94 -7.70
N ARG A 70 9.95 -4.37 -8.25
CA ARG A 70 10.15 -5.74 -8.71
C ARG A 70 10.08 -6.75 -7.56
N LEU A 71 10.74 -6.44 -6.44
CA LEU A 71 10.68 -7.27 -5.23
C LEU A 71 9.23 -7.39 -4.72
N TYR A 72 8.47 -6.30 -4.76
CA TYR A 72 7.06 -6.31 -4.37
C TYR A 72 6.21 -7.22 -5.25
N ALA A 73 6.46 -7.26 -6.56
CA ALA A 73 5.76 -8.19 -7.46
C ALA A 73 6.06 -9.65 -7.09
N GLN A 74 7.34 -9.99 -6.91
CA GLN A 74 7.76 -11.33 -6.48
C GLN A 74 7.13 -11.73 -5.14
N PHE A 75 7.19 -10.83 -4.15
CA PHE A 75 6.55 -11.02 -2.85
C PHE A 75 5.05 -11.27 -2.96
N CYS A 76 4.34 -10.56 -3.84
CA CYS A 76 2.91 -10.79 -4.03
C CYS A 76 2.60 -12.21 -4.49
N ASP A 77 3.46 -12.79 -5.32
CA ASP A 77 3.31 -14.14 -5.86
C ASP A 77 3.70 -15.19 -4.82
N GLU A 78 4.80 -15.01 -4.10
CA GLU A 78 5.21 -15.85 -2.96
C GLU A 78 4.11 -15.95 -1.89
N ILE A 79 3.46 -14.82 -1.56
CA ILE A 79 2.36 -14.81 -0.59
C ILE A 79 1.13 -15.52 -1.14
N LYS A 80 0.76 -15.33 -2.42
CA LYS A 80 -0.38 -16.05 -3.01
C LYS A 80 -0.16 -17.56 -2.95
N GLU A 81 1.03 -18.02 -3.33
CA GLU A 81 1.39 -19.45 -3.38
C GLU A 81 1.48 -20.08 -1.99
N SER A 82 2.03 -19.36 -1.00
CA SER A 82 2.17 -19.86 0.38
C SER A 82 0.86 -19.82 1.18
N SER A 83 -0.12 -19.05 0.73
CA SER A 83 -1.37 -18.86 1.45
C SER A 83 -2.31 -20.06 1.24
N ALA A 84 -2.65 -20.76 2.33
CA ALA A 84 -3.43 -22.02 2.32
C ALA A 84 -4.94 -21.82 2.08
N PHE A 85 -5.36 -20.78 1.35
CA PHE A 85 -6.77 -20.33 1.30
C PHE A 85 -7.66 -21.09 0.32
N ASP A 86 -7.73 -22.41 0.48
CA ASP A 86 -8.82 -23.20 -0.11
C ASP A 86 -10.17 -22.85 0.57
N ASP A 87 -10.16 -22.40 1.84
CA ASP A 87 -11.38 -22.24 2.65
C ASP A 87 -11.86 -20.78 2.90
N SER A 88 -11.07 -19.74 2.60
CA SER A 88 -11.51 -18.35 2.81
C SER A 88 -10.81 -17.35 1.89
N PRO A 89 -11.51 -16.47 1.16
CA PRO A 89 -10.84 -15.47 0.34
C PRO A 89 -10.05 -14.46 1.20
N PRO A 90 -8.95 -13.87 0.67
CA PRO A 90 -8.22 -12.80 1.35
C PRO A 90 -9.14 -11.61 1.63
N THR A 91 -8.91 -10.88 2.72
CA THR A 91 -9.76 -9.74 3.11
C THR A 91 -9.94 -8.79 1.93
N PRO A 92 -11.18 -8.51 1.45
CA PRO A 92 -11.39 -7.76 0.22
C PRO A 92 -10.91 -6.31 0.32
N ILE A 93 -10.47 -5.74 -0.79
CA ILE A 93 -10.28 -4.28 -0.90
C ILE A 93 -11.68 -3.65 -0.89
N CYS A 94 -11.82 -2.50 -0.21
CA CYS A 94 -13.07 -1.73 -0.27
C CYS A 94 -13.49 -1.54 -1.74
N ARG A 95 -14.75 -1.85 -2.05
CA ARG A 95 -15.30 -1.59 -3.40
C ARG A 95 -15.25 -0.07 -3.59
N GLY A 96 -14.37 0.41 -4.46
CA GLY A 96 -14.32 1.81 -4.81
C GLY A 96 -15.69 2.23 -5.35
N GLY A 97 -16.38 3.13 -4.65
CA GLY A 97 -17.52 3.81 -5.23
C GLY A 97 -17.00 4.59 -6.44
N HIS A 98 -17.30 4.14 -7.65
CA HIS A 98 -17.18 4.97 -8.84
C HIS A 98 -18.17 6.14 -8.67
N VAL A 99 -17.72 7.22 -8.04
CA VAL A 99 -18.43 8.50 -8.11
C VAL A 99 -18.29 8.95 -9.56
N LYS A 100 -19.32 8.72 -10.37
CA LYS A 100 -19.42 9.32 -11.71
C LYS A 100 -19.26 10.83 -11.52
N LYS A 101 -18.19 11.41 -12.08
CA LYS A 101 -18.01 12.86 -12.09
C LYS A 101 -19.18 13.46 -12.87
N THR A 102 -20.17 14.01 -12.17
CA THR A 102 -21.21 14.82 -12.79
C THR A 102 -20.54 16.08 -13.32
N THR A 103 -20.49 16.22 -14.64
CA THR A 103 -20.08 17.45 -15.33
C THR A 103 -21.01 18.57 -14.89
N HIS A 104 -20.50 19.50 -14.08
CA HIS A 104 -21.21 20.72 -13.74
C HIS A 104 -21.18 21.64 -14.98
N GLN A 105 -22.24 21.62 -15.78
CA GLN A 105 -22.45 22.63 -16.82
C GLN A 105 -22.66 23.98 -16.13
N LYS A 106 -21.66 24.86 -16.23
CA LYS A 106 -21.73 26.25 -15.81
C LYS A 106 -22.77 26.96 -16.69
N LYS A 107 -24.02 27.06 -16.20
CA LYS A 107 -25.02 27.96 -16.79
C LYS A 107 -24.47 29.38 -16.66
N LYS A 108 -24.13 30.00 -17.81
CA LYS A 108 -23.89 31.45 -17.87
C LYS A 108 -25.25 32.12 -17.72
N GLY A 109 -25.39 32.93 -16.67
CA GLY A 109 -26.56 33.76 -16.44
C GLY A 109 -26.72 34.78 -17.56
N ALA A 110 -27.98 35.11 -17.82
CA ALA A 110 -28.46 36.12 -18.76
C ALA A 110 -28.05 37.54 -18.34
#